data_AF-A0A373NUA5-F1
#
_entry.id   AF-A0A373NUA5-F1
#
_cell.length_a   1.000
_cell.length_b   1.000
_cell.length_c   1.000
_cell.angle_alpha   90.00
_cell.angle_beta   90.00
_cell.angle_gamma   90.00
#
_symmetry.space_group_name_H-M   'P 1'
#
loop_
_entity.id
_entity.type
_entity.pdbx_description
1 polymer ?
#
loop_
_entity_poly.entity_id
_entity_poly.type
_entity_poly.pdbx_seq_one_letter_code
_entity_poly.pdbx_strand_id
1 'polypeptide(L)'
;MNLLILTSIILSVILGVGRMVDLALFTDAETGLCVVGSVWLRYAALAVAILLAVAAGRAAKPEARKLCSPCKPSGVMAVLGAGFMAATFVAKLALWDSSVVGRIIMAFLSLFCSAWLLALGRSWMSKSWKRPSDDLTHVVLGTAVFYWCVLARFMENSSSWHRVAPTVVVWQMLAALVFLSVLGRALSLPDTADSRTLCASGLTVWALCLCWELPQLLDTLLRGGVLARLPDFFFGLGLCCIGVLGGICAVRTTRTESGRKSARHSVG
;
A
#
# COMPACT_ATOMS: atom_id res chain seq x y z
N MET A 1 -7.86 -8.20 -19.62
CA MET A 1 -7.20 -7.18 -18.77
C MET A 1 -6.49 -6.23 -19.70
N ASN A 2 -6.47 -4.91 -19.43
CA ASN A 2 -5.76 -3.97 -20.30
C ASN A 2 -4.26 -4.33 -20.30
N LEU A 3 -3.65 -4.44 -21.49
CA LEU A 3 -2.26 -4.87 -21.66
C LEU A 3 -1.31 -3.97 -20.86
N LEU A 4 -1.55 -2.66 -20.84
CA LEU A 4 -0.74 -1.69 -20.10
C LEU A 4 -0.72 -1.95 -18.58
N ILE A 5 -1.86 -2.37 -18.02
CA ILE A 5 -2.00 -2.68 -16.60
C ILE A 5 -1.28 -3.98 -16.27
N LEU A 6 -1.43 -4.99 -17.13
CA LEU A 6 -0.69 -6.25 -16.98
C LEU A 6 0.82 -6.01 -17.04
N THR A 7 1.30 -5.23 -18.01
CA THR A 7 2.71 -4.87 -18.14
C THR A 7 3.22 -4.13 -16.90
N SER A 8 2.45 -3.16 -16.39
CA SER A 8 2.81 -2.45 -15.14
C SER A 8 2.91 -3.39 -13.94
N ILE A 9 1.99 -4.35 -13.80
CA ILE A 9 2.03 -5.35 -12.72
C ILE A 9 3.27 -6.26 -12.87
N ILE A 10 3.55 -6.76 -14.07
CA ILE A 10 4.71 -7.63 -14.33
C ILE A 10 6.02 -6.88 -14.03
N LEU A 11 6.16 -5.64 -14.52
CA LEU A 11 7.35 -4.83 -14.25
C LEU A 11 7.54 -4.53 -12.76
N SER A 12 6.43 -4.33 -12.03
CA SER A 12 6.48 -4.19 -10.58
C SER A 12 6.99 -5.46 -9.89
N VAL A 13 6.56 -6.64 -10.35
CA VAL A 13 7.08 -7.92 -9.83
C VAL A 13 8.56 -8.08 -10.14
N ILE A 14 8.99 -7.75 -11.37
CA ILE A 14 10.42 -7.76 -11.75
C ILE A 14 11.23 -6.82 -10.86
N LEU A 15 10.73 -5.62 -10.58
CA LEU A 15 11.35 -4.69 -9.63
C LEU A 15 11.51 -5.33 -8.24
N GLY A 16 10.49 -6.03 -7.74
CA GLY A 16 10.56 -6.72 -6.45
C GLY A 16 11.60 -7.84 -6.42
N VAL A 17 11.68 -8.64 -7.49
CA VAL A 17 12.73 -9.68 -7.65
C VAL A 17 14.11 -9.04 -7.68
N GLY A 18 14.28 -7.98 -8.49
CA GLY A 18 15.53 -7.22 -8.55
C GLY A 18 15.94 -6.64 -7.19
N ARG A 19 14.97 -6.14 -6.42
CA ARG A 19 15.21 -5.65 -5.06
C ARG A 19 15.62 -6.77 -4.10
N MET A 20 15.05 -7.96 -4.23
CA MET A 20 15.46 -9.12 -3.43
C MET A 20 16.92 -9.52 -3.69
N VAL A 21 17.32 -9.57 -4.96
CA VAL A 21 18.72 -9.81 -5.37
C VAL A 21 19.63 -8.70 -4.83
N ASP A 22 19.18 -7.45 -4.89
CA ASP A 22 19.91 -6.29 -4.38
C ASP A 22 20.14 -6.32 -2.87
N LEU A 23 19.15 -6.77 -2.09
CA LEU A 23 19.28 -6.96 -0.64
C LEU A 23 20.22 -8.12 -0.30
N ALA A 24 20.21 -9.18 -1.10
CA ALA A 24 21.05 -10.35 -0.87
C ALA A 24 22.53 -10.11 -1.21
N LEU A 25 22.81 -9.36 -2.27
CA LEU A 25 24.16 -9.28 -2.86
C LEU A 25 24.84 -7.92 -2.74
N PHE A 26 24.08 -6.82 -2.70
CA PHE A 26 24.62 -5.48 -2.93
C PHE A 26 24.28 -4.47 -1.83
N THR A 27 23.55 -4.90 -0.79
CA THR A 27 23.17 -4.07 0.35
C THR A 27 23.72 -4.66 1.63
N ASP A 28 24.34 -3.80 2.45
CA ASP A 28 24.85 -4.16 3.76
C ASP A 28 23.68 -4.33 4.74
N ALA A 29 23.65 -5.45 5.44
CA ALA A 29 22.52 -5.81 6.30
C ALA A 29 22.46 -4.97 7.58
N GLU A 30 23.61 -4.56 8.11
CA GLU A 30 23.72 -3.82 9.37
C GLU A 30 23.35 -2.35 9.17
N THR A 31 23.93 -1.73 8.15
CA THR A 31 23.81 -0.28 7.90
C THR A 31 22.70 0.06 6.90
N GLY A 32 22.27 -0.90 6.07
CA GLY A 32 21.35 -0.65 4.95
C GLY A 32 21.98 0.16 3.80
N LEU A 33 23.31 0.32 3.81
CA LEU A 33 24.06 1.03 2.78
C LEU A 33 24.36 0.13 1.59
N CYS A 34 24.64 0.74 0.45
CA CYS A 34 25.01 0.02 -0.75
C CYS A 34 26.49 -0.41 -0.66
N VAL A 35 26.74 -1.72 -0.70
CA VAL A 35 28.10 -2.29 -0.72
C VAL A 35 28.70 -2.15 -2.12
N VAL A 36 27.89 -2.38 -3.15
CA VAL A 36 28.29 -2.31 -4.55
C VAL A 36 27.26 -1.50 -5.35
N GLY A 37 27.78 -0.68 -6.26
CA GLY A 37 26.98 0.11 -7.19
C GLY A 37 26.39 1.39 -6.59
N SER A 38 25.96 2.28 -7.48
CA SER A 38 25.42 3.58 -7.09
C SER A 38 24.03 3.46 -6.46
N VAL A 39 23.80 4.19 -5.37
CA VAL A 39 22.48 4.38 -4.75
C VAL A 39 21.46 4.90 -5.77
N TRP A 40 21.90 5.74 -6.70
CA TRP A 40 21.04 6.36 -7.72
C TRP A 40 20.42 5.36 -8.69
N LEU A 41 21.05 4.21 -8.93
CA LEU A 41 20.49 3.17 -9.81
C LEU A 41 19.22 2.57 -9.21
N ARG A 42 19.17 2.43 -7.88
CA ARG A 42 17.99 1.93 -7.15
C ARG A 42 16.84 2.93 -7.23
N TYR A 43 17.14 4.22 -7.05
CA TYR A 43 16.15 5.27 -7.22
C TYR A 43 15.68 5.43 -8.66
N ALA A 44 16.56 5.25 -9.65
CA ALA A 44 16.19 5.27 -11.06
C ALA A 44 15.24 4.12 -11.42
N ALA A 45 15.52 2.89 -10.95
CA ALA A 45 14.63 1.75 -11.16
C ALA A 45 13.24 1.98 -10.53
N LEU A 46 13.20 2.52 -9.31
CA LEU A 46 11.96 2.93 -8.65
C LEU A 46 11.21 4.00 -9.44
N ALA A 47 11.89 5.06 -9.89
CA ALA A 47 11.29 6.13 -10.65
C ALA A 47 10.68 5.62 -11.95
N VAL A 48 11.38 4.76 -12.69
CA VAL A 48 10.86 4.13 -13.91
C VAL A 48 9.60 3.30 -13.61
N ALA A 49 9.61 2.47 -12.57
CA ALA A 49 8.46 1.67 -12.20
C ALA A 49 7.23 2.54 -11.84
N ILE A 50 7.43 3.62 -11.07
CA ILE A 50 6.37 4.56 -10.71
C ILE A 50 5.83 5.28 -11.95
N LEU A 51 6.71 5.80 -12.81
CA LEU A 51 6.32 6.51 -14.03
C LEU A 51 5.50 5.61 -14.96
N LEU A 52 5.90 4.36 -15.12
CA LEU A 52 5.16 3.38 -15.92
C LEU A 52 3.81 3.02 -15.28
N ALA A 53 3.74 2.87 -13.95
CA ALA A 53 2.48 2.65 -13.24
C ALA A 53 1.51 3.83 -13.42
N VAL A 54 2.02 5.07 -13.31
CA VAL A 54 1.22 6.28 -13.52
C VAL A 54 0.78 6.39 -14.97
N ALA A 55 1.68 6.19 -15.94
CA ALA A 55 1.36 6.22 -17.36
C ALA A 55 0.30 5.18 -17.72
N ALA A 56 0.45 3.94 -17.25
CA ALA A 56 -0.53 2.87 -17.47
C ALA A 56 -1.89 3.21 -16.86
N GLY A 57 -1.94 3.73 -15.63
CA GLY A 57 -3.18 4.14 -14.98
C GLY A 57 -3.87 5.33 -15.64
N ARG A 58 -3.10 6.30 -16.14
CA ARG A 58 -3.61 7.48 -16.86
C ARG A 58 -4.10 7.14 -18.27
N ALA A 59 -3.44 6.21 -18.95
CA ALA A 59 -3.83 5.73 -20.28
C ALA A 59 -5.01 4.76 -20.25
N ALA A 60 -5.33 4.17 -19.09
CA ALA A 60 -6.45 3.28 -18.95
C ALA A 60 -7.80 4.02 -19.04
N LYS A 61 -8.88 3.25 -19.29
CA LYS A 61 -10.28 3.69 -19.17
C LYS A 61 -10.95 3.05 -17.94
N PRO A 62 -10.56 3.43 -16.72
CA PRO A 62 -11.13 2.88 -15.49
C PRO A 62 -12.50 3.47 -15.18
N GLU A 63 -13.32 2.70 -14.47
CA GLU A 63 -14.61 3.12 -13.91
C GLU A 63 -14.64 2.87 -12.39
N ALA A 64 -14.58 3.93 -11.59
CA ALA A 64 -14.61 3.86 -10.13
C ALA A 64 -15.89 3.19 -9.59
N ARG A 65 -17.01 3.34 -10.29
CA ARG A 65 -18.30 2.73 -9.91
C ARG A 65 -18.23 1.21 -9.75
N LYS A 66 -17.31 0.53 -10.46
CA LYS A 66 -17.09 -0.92 -10.32
C LYS A 66 -16.60 -1.33 -8.93
N LEU A 67 -16.03 -0.40 -8.15
CA LEU A 67 -15.62 -0.64 -6.76
C LEU A 67 -16.77 -0.54 -5.77
N CYS A 68 -17.89 0.10 -6.13
CA CYS A 68 -19.10 0.22 -5.33
C CYS A 68 -19.96 -1.06 -5.41
N SER A 69 -19.30 -2.21 -5.21
CA SER A 69 -19.92 -3.53 -5.22
C SER A 69 -19.18 -4.46 -4.25
N PRO A 70 -19.87 -5.47 -3.68
CA PRO A 70 -19.25 -6.42 -2.75
C PRO A 70 -18.02 -7.07 -3.36
N CYS A 71 -16.94 -7.13 -2.59
CA CYS A 71 -15.70 -7.74 -3.05
C CYS A 71 -14.92 -8.31 -1.88
N LYS A 72 -15.08 -9.61 -1.68
CA LYS A 72 -14.38 -10.38 -0.65
C LYS A 72 -12.85 -10.14 -0.64
N PRO A 73 -12.11 -10.21 -1.77
CA PRO A 73 -10.65 -10.05 -1.71
C PRO A 73 -10.23 -8.62 -1.31
N SER A 74 -10.90 -7.57 -1.79
CA SER A 74 -10.64 -6.19 -1.33
C SER A 74 -10.95 -6.03 0.16
N GLY A 75 -12.07 -6.59 0.62
CA GLY A 75 -12.48 -6.55 2.02
C GLY A 75 -11.51 -7.29 2.94
N VAL A 76 -11.13 -8.51 2.61
CA VAL A 76 -10.15 -9.32 3.36
C VAL A 76 -8.81 -8.60 3.46
N MET A 77 -8.32 -8.04 2.36
CA MET A 77 -7.03 -7.36 2.38
C MET A 77 -7.04 -6.08 3.22
N ALA A 78 -8.15 -5.32 3.20
CA ALA A 78 -8.32 -4.16 4.09
C ALA A 78 -8.39 -4.57 5.57
N VAL A 79 -9.07 -5.68 5.90
CA VAL A 79 -9.13 -6.19 7.28
C VAL A 79 -7.79 -6.76 7.75
N LEU A 80 -7.06 -7.47 6.89
CA LEU A 80 -5.70 -7.92 7.21
C LEU A 80 -4.78 -6.73 7.44
N GLY A 81 -4.83 -5.72 6.58
CA GLY A 81 -4.09 -4.47 6.76
C GLY A 81 -4.44 -3.78 8.09
N ALA A 82 -5.73 -3.74 8.45
CA ALA A 82 -6.16 -3.24 9.76
C ALA A 82 -5.58 -4.06 10.93
N GLY A 83 -5.58 -5.40 10.81
CA GLY A 83 -5.00 -6.29 11.82
C GLY A 83 -3.51 -6.03 12.02
N PHE A 84 -2.74 -5.88 10.95
CA PHE A 84 -1.31 -5.56 11.05
C PHE A 84 -1.05 -4.18 11.62
N MET A 85 -1.84 -3.16 11.26
CA MET A 85 -1.73 -1.82 11.87
C MET A 85 -2.07 -1.82 13.37
N ALA A 86 -3.04 -2.65 13.80
CA ALA A 86 -3.33 -2.87 15.21
C ALA A 86 -2.18 -3.61 15.91
N ALA A 87 -1.57 -4.60 15.25
CA ALA A 87 -0.37 -5.28 15.78
C ALA A 87 0.81 -4.31 15.93
N THR A 88 1.00 -3.37 15.01
CA THR A 88 1.99 -2.28 15.15
C THR A 88 1.71 -1.43 16.38
N PHE A 89 0.45 -1.06 16.64
CA PHE A 89 0.06 -0.34 17.85
C PHE A 89 0.43 -1.12 19.11
N VAL A 90 0.04 -2.40 19.19
CA VAL A 90 0.35 -3.28 20.34
C VAL A 90 1.86 -3.43 20.50
N ALA A 91 2.61 -3.63 19.43
CA ALA A 91 4.07 -3.77 19.48
C ALA A 91 4.76 -2.47 19.94
N LYS A 92 4.32 -1.29 19.47
CA LYS A 92 4.83 0.01 19.94
C LYS A 92 4.52 0.24 21.42
N LEU A 93 3.37 -0.24 21.91
CA LEU A 93 3.00 -0.16 23.33
C LEU A 93 3.73 -1.19 24.20
N ALA A 94 3.99 -2.40 23.69
CA ALA A 94 4.65 -3.45 24.47
C ALA A 94 6.16 -3.19 24.62
N LEU A 95 6.80 -2.63 23.59
CA LEU A 95 8.20 -2.18 23.61
C LEU A 95 8.31 -0.77 24.22
N TRP A 96 7.61 -0.55 25.34
CA TRP A 96 7.50 0.74 25.99
C TRP A 96 8.85 1.17 26.55
N ASP A 97 9.39 2.27 26.03
CA ASP A 97 10.40 3.07 26.71
C ASP A 97 9.81 4.45 26.98
N SER A 98 9.77 4.82 28.26
CA SER A 98 9.09 6.00 28.81
C SER A 98 9.56 7.35 28.25
N SER A 99 10.59 7.36 27.41
CA SER A 99 11.32 8.55 26.97
C SER A 99 10.88 9.12 25.63
N VAL A 100 9.92 8.53 24.91
CA VAL A 100 9.59 8.95 23.53
C VAL A 100 8.09 9.20 23.32
N VAL A 101 7.63 10.41 23.63
CA VAL A 101 6.26 10.90 23.32
C VAL A 101 5.88 10.66 21.85
N GLY A 102 6.86 10.78 20.92
CA GLY A 102 6.65 10.50 19.50
C GLY A 102 6.19 9.07 19.20
N ARG A 103 6.68 8.07 19.95
CA ARG A 103 6.30 6.66 19.75
C ARG A 103 4.85 6.41 20.15
N ILE A 104 4.39 7.07 21.21
CA ILE A 104 2.98 7.02 21.68
C ILE A 104 2.05 7.59 20.62
N ILE A 105 2.39 8.76 20.06
CA ILE A 105 1.60 9.40 18.99
C ILE A 105 1.47 8.44 17.81
N MET A 106 2.56 7.83 17.35
CA MET A 106 2.51 6.86 16.26
C MET A 106 1.70 5.61 16.57
N ALA A 107 1.75 5.12 17.81
CA ALA A 107 0.97 3.97 18.22
C ALA A 107 -0.52 4.27 18.01
N PHE A 108 -1.03 5.36 18.58
CA PHE A 108 -2.44 5.74 18.45
C PHE A 108 -2.84 6.03 17.00
N LEU A 109 -1.95 6.61 16.22
CA LEU A 109 -2.19 6.85 14.81
C LEU A 109 -2.31 5.56 14.00
N SER A 110 -1.50 4.55 14.34
CA SER A 110 -1.61 3.19 13.77
C SER A 110 -2.95 2.55 14.15
N LEU A 111 -3.43 2.78 15.38
CA LEU A 111 -4.74 2.33 15.83
C LEU A 111 -5.89 3.00 15.05
N PHE A 112 -5.83 4.32 14.85
CA PHE A 112 -6.85 5.04 14.06
C PHE A 112 -6.85 4.60 12.59
N CYS A 113 -5.66 4.40 12.01
CA CYS A 113 -5.50 3.81 10.69
C CYS A 113 -6.15 2.42 10.60
N SER A 114 -5.91 1.57 11.60
CA SER A 114 -6.52 0.25 11.72
C SER A 114 -8.06 0.32 11.74
N ALA A 115 -8.63 1.18 12.61
CA ALA A 115 -10.08 1.34 12.72
C ALA A 115 -10.71 1.76 11.38
N TRP A 116 -10.07 2.68 10.66
CA TRP A 116 -10.54 3.16 9.36
C TRP A 116 -10.46 2.08 8.26
N LEU A 117 -9.34 1.35 8.16
CA LEU A 117 -9.20 0.23 7.23
C LEU A 117 -10.18 -0.91 7.54
N LEU A 118 -10.48 -1.14 8.81
CA LEU A 118 -11.46 -2.15 9.24
C LEU A 118 -12.88 -1.77 8.82
N ALA A 119 -13.26 -0.50 8.97
CA ALA A 119 -14.55 0.01 8.50
C ALA A 119 -14.68 -0.15 6.97
N LEU A 120 -13.63 0.21 6.24
CA LEU A 120 -13.54 0.04 4.79
C LEU A 120 -13.69 -1.44 4.40
N GLY A 121 -12.94 -2.34 5.05
CA GLY A 121 -12.97 -3.77 4.78
C GLY A 121 -14.35 -4.41 5.04
N ARG A 122 -14.99 -4.03 6.14
CA ARG A 122 -16.36 -4.49 6.48
C ARG A 122 -17.38 -4.08 5.42
N SER A 123 -17.27 -2.87 4.86
CA SER A 123 -18.19 -2.39 3.83
C SER A 123 -18.16 -3.27 2.57
N TRP A 124 -16.98 -3.73 2.15
CA TRP A 124 -16.82 -4.63 1.00
C TRP A 124 -17.15 -6.09 1.27
N MET A 125 -17.09 -6.54 2.53
CA MET A 125 -17.47 -7.91 2.91
C MET A 125 -18.99 -8.07 3.13
N SER A 126 -19.73 -6.98 3.33
CA SER A 126 -21.18 -7.00 3.46
C SER A 126 -21.86 -7.55 2.18
N LYS A 127 -22.88 -8.40 2.35
CA LYS A 127 -23.67 -8.97 1.23
C LYS A 127 -24.40 -7.88 0.44
N SER A 128 -25.02 -6.94 1.14
CA SER A 128 -25.48 -5.67 0.58
C SER A 128 -24.36 -4.66 0.79
N TRP A 129 -23.59 -4.37 -0.26
CA TRP A 129 -22.54 -3.36 -0.18
C TRP A 129 -23.15 -2.05 0.34
N LYS A 130 -22.62 -1.56 1.45
CA LYS A 130 -22.98 -0.26 2.03
C LYS A 130 -21.82 0.69 1.77
N ARG A 131 -22.13 1.98 1.63
CA ARG A 131 -21.07 2.98 1.57
C ARG A 131 -20.24 2.89 2.85
N PRO A 132 -18.90 2.90 2.76
CA PRO A 132 -18.05 2.82 3.94
C PRO A 132 -18.23 4.02 4.88
N SER A 133 -18.72 5.15 4.35
CA SER A 133 -19.12 6.32 5.12
C SER A 133 -20.22 7.05 4.36
N ASP A 134 -21.30 7.43 5.05
CA ASP A 134 -22.35 8.29 4.47
C ASP A 134 -21.92 9.77 4.43
N ASP A 135 -20.88 10.13 5.20
CA ASP A 135 -20.35 11.48 5.31
C ASP A 135 -18.87 11.57 4.89
N LEU A 136 -18.54 12.61 4.12
CA LEU A 136 -17.19 12.90 3.62
C LEU A 136 -16.21 13.15 4.78
N THR A 137 -16.71 13.60 5.93
CA THR A 137 -15.91 13.87 7.15
C THR A 137 -15.10 12.65 7.59
N HIS A 138 -15.64 11.44 7.48
CA HIS A 138 -14.91 10.21 7.85
C HIS A 138 -13.74 9.91 6.90
N VAL A 139 -13.91 10.21 5.61
CA VAL A 139 -12.82 10.09 4.63
C VAL A 139 -11.74 11.11 4.94
N VAL A 140 -12.12 12.38 5.15
CA VAL A 140 -11.19 13.46 5.47
C VAL A 140 -10.40 13.14 6.74
N LEU A 141 -11.07 12.71 7.80
CA LEU A 141 -10.44 12.36 9.07
C LEU A 141 -9.47 11.17 8.90
N GLY A 142 -9.87 10.12 8.17
CA GLY A 142 -8.99 8.99 7.86
C GLY A 142 -7.74 9.41 7.09
N THR A 143 -7.88 10.31 6.11
CA THR A 143 -6.73 10.84 5.35
C THR A 143 -5.82 11.72 6.19
N ALA A 144 -6.38 12.52 7.10
CA ALA A 144 -5.60 13.35 8.03
C ALA A 144 -4.77 12.49 8.99
N VAL A 145 -5.35 11.39 9.49
CA VAL A 145 -4.65 10.39 10.31
C VAL A 145 -3.47 9.78 9.53
N PHE A 146 -3.70 9.35 8.28
CA PHE A 146 -2.62 8.83 7.44
C PHE A 146 -1.54 9.85 7.14
N TYR A 147 -1.91 11.11 6.90
CA TYR A 147 -0.97 12.20 6.68
C TYR A 147 -0.07 12.40 7.90
N TRP A 148 -0.68 12.42 9.09
CA TRP A 148 0.08 12.52 10.34
C TRP A 148 0.97 11.29 10.56
N CYS A 149 0.57 10.09 10.12
CA CYS A 149 1.41 8.88 10.14
C CYS A 149 2.68 9.07 9.32
N VAL A 150 2.54 9.64 8.12
CA VAL A 150 3.67 9.91 7.24
C VAL A 150 4.62 10.91 7.89
N LEU A 151 4.09 12.02 8.39
CA LEU A 151 4.88 13.06 9.05
C LEU A 151 5.62 12.52 10.27
N ALA A 152 4.91 11.80 11.14
CA ALA A 152 5.51 11.27 12.34
C ALA A 152 6.66 10.31 12.00
N ARG A 153 6.48 9.40 11.03
CA ARG A 153 7.54 8.44 10.66
C ARG A 153 8.75 9.12 10.01
N PHE A 154 8.53 10.19 9.26
CA PHE A 154 9.61 11.04 8.73
C PHE A 154 10.45 11.65 9.87
N MET A 155 9.81 12.02 10.97
CA MET A 155 10.47 12.57 12.16
C MET A 155 11.21 11.51 13.01
N GLU A 156 10.72 10.26 13.09
CA GLU A 156 11.44 9.17 13.80
C GLU A 156 12.70 8.72 13.07
N ASN A 157 12.65 8.67 11.73
CA ASN A 157 13.73 8.14 10.91
C ASN A 157 14.14 9.19 9.87
N SER A 158 15.02 10.11 10.27
CA SER A 158 15.57 11.12 9.36
C SER A 158 16.05 10.48 8.06
N SER A 159 15.37 10.80 6.96
CA SER A 159 15.70 10.26 5.65
C SER A 159 17.07 10.76 5.24
N SER A 160 18.03 9.85 5.10
CA SER A 160 19.32 10.14 4.49
C SER A 160 19.32 9.59 3.07
N TRP A 161 19.73 10.38 2.10
CA TRP A 161 19.65 10.03 0.68
C TRP A 161 20.46 8.76 0.34
N HIS A 162 21.46 8.43 1.16
CA HIS A 162 22.28 7.23 1.03
C HIS A 162 21.66 5.95 1.62
N ARG A 163 20.66 6.07 2.51
CA ARG A 163 19.93 4.93 3.07
C ARG A 163 18.61 4.80 2.33
N VAL A 164 18.58 3.85 1.39
CA VAL A 164 17.44 3.65 0.48
C VAL A 164 16.20 3.21 1.25
N ALA A 165 16.31 2.26 2.18
CA ALA A 165 15.17 1.73 2.92
C ALA A 165 14.36 2.81 3.70
N PRO A 166 14.97 3.64 4.58
CA PRO A 166 14.23 4.67 5.30
C PRO A 166 13.73 5.82 4.40
N THR A 167 14.34 6.02 3.23
CA THR A 167 13.84 7.01 2.27
C THR A 167 12.61 6.49 1.52
N VAL A 168 12.66 5.26 1.03
CA VAL A 168 11.58 4.68 0.22
C VAL A 168 10.34 4.35 1.05
N VAL A 169 10.48 4.04 2.34
CA VAL A 169 9.31 3.84 3.22
C VAL A 169 8.44 5.10 3.32
N VAL A 170 9.05 6.30 3.28
CA VAL A 170 8.31 7.56 3.24
C VAL A 170 7.52 7.66 1.93
N TRP A 171 8.13 7.29 0.81
CA TRP A 171 7.48 7.30 -0.50
C TRP A 171 6.30 6.32 -0.57
N GLN A 172 6.42 5.16 0.07
CA GLN A 172 5.33 4.19 0.18
C GLN A 172 4.18 4.73 1.01
N MET A 173 4.47 5.34 2.16
CA MET A 173 3.44 5.95 2.98
C MET A 173 2.71 7.07 2.23
N LEU A 174 3.44 7.91 1.49
CA LEU A 174 2.85 8.92 0.62
C LEU A 174 1.98 8.30 -0.48
N ALA A 175 2.46 7.25 -1.14
CA ALA A 175 1.69 6.53 -2.14
C ALA A 175 0.42 5.91 -1.54
N ALA A 176 0.53 5.28 -0.37
CA ALA A 176 -0.59 4.70 0.38
C ALA A 176 -1.60 5.76 0.77
N LEU A 177 -1.15 6.90 1.31
CA LEU A 177 -1.99 8.05 1.63
C LEU A 177 -2.76 8.54 0.40
N VAL A 178 -2.07 8.79 -0.72
CA VAL A 178 -2.70 9.26 -1.95
C VAL A 178 -3.74 8.25 -2.46
N PHE A 179 -3.38 6.97 -2.54
CA PHE A 179 -4.28 5.92 -2.98
C PHE A 179 -5.52 5.82 -2.08
N LEU A 180 -5.33 5.74 -0.77
CA LEU A 180 -6.43 5.60 0.20
C LEU A 180 -7.34 6.84 0.22
N SER A 181 -6.78 8.04 0.02
CA SER A 181 -7.55 9.27 -0.12
C SER A 181 -8.44 9.25 -1.37
N VAL A 182 -7.86 8.89 -2.51
CA VAL A 182 -8.58 8.80 -3.79
C VAL A 182 -9.60 7.67 -3.76
N LEU A 183 -9.27 6.54 -3.13
CA LEU A 183 -10.17 5.41 -2.94
C LEU A 183 -11.36 5.77 -2.05
N GLY A 184 -11.12 6.41 -0.90
CA GLY A 184 -12.18 6.86 0.01
C GLY A 184 -13.16 7.81 -0.69
N ARG A 185 -12.62 8.76 -1.46
CA ARG A 185 -13.44 9.65 -2.32
C ARG A 185 -14.20 8.87 -3.38
N ALA A 186 -13.57 7.93 -4.06
CA ALA A 186 -14.19 7.13 -5.11
C ALA A 186 -15.35 6.25 -4.60
N LEU A 187 -15.28 5.81 -3.35
CA LEU A 187 -16.33 5.01 -2.71
C LEU A 187 -17.47 5.89 -2.15
N SER A 188 -17.18 7.12 -1.77
CA SER A 188 -18.17 8.06 -1.21
C SER A 188 -18.92 8.81 -2.32
N LEU A 189 -18.19 9.26 -3.35
CA LEU A 189 -18.70 10.08 -4.46
C LEU A 189 -18.27 9.48 -5.82
N PRO A 190 -18.80 8.31 -6.21
CA PRO A 190 -18.36 7.60 -7.41
C PRO A 190 -18.56 8.39 -8.71
N ASP A 191 -19.57 9.26 -8.78
CA ASP A 191 -19.89 10.02 -10.00
C ASP A 191 -18.88 11.16 -10.26
N THR A 192 -18.18 11.64 -9.23
CA THR A 192 -17.16 12.70 -9.35
C THR A 192 -15.73 12.17 -9.24
N ALA A 193 -15.58 10.84 -9.18
CA ALA A 193 -14.32 10.21 -8.90
C ALA A 193 -13.41 10.22 -10.14
N ASP A 194 -12.20 10.78 -9.99
CA ASP A 194 -11.15 10.63 -11.00
C ASP A 194 -10.64 9.18 -11.02
N SER A 195 -11.29 8.39 -11.86
CA SER A 195 -11.02 6.96 -12.00
C SER A 195 -9.60 6.69 -12.52
N ARG A 196 -9.01 7.61 -13.30
CA ARG A 196 -7.64 7.47 -13.82
C ARG A 196 -6.61 7.66 -12.73
N THR A 197 -6.80 8.67 -11.88
CA THR A 197 -5.94 8.88 -10.71
C THR A 197 -6.08 7.73 -9.71
N LEU A 198 -7.28 7.16 -9.55
CA LEU A 198 -7.48 5.96 -8.74
C LEU A 198 -6.72 4.74 -9.29
N CYS A 199 -6.76 4.52 -10.61
CA CYS A 199 -6.01 3.42 -11.22
C CYS A 199 -4.49 3.64 -11.13
N ALA A 200 -4.02 4.86 -11.40
CA ALA A 200 -2.61 5.21 -11.32
C ALA A 200 -2.07 5.02 -9.88
N SER A 201 -2.73 5.62 -8.89
CA SER A 201 -2.36 5.47 -7.48
C SER A 201 -2.43 4.01 -7.01
N GLY A 202 -3.42 3.23 -7.47
CA GLY A 202 -3.51 1.79 -7.20
C GLY A 202 -2.32 0.98 -7.72
N LEU A 203 -1.84 1.28 -8.94
CA LEU A 203 -0.64 0.64 -9.50
C LEU A 203 0.64 1.12 -8.81
N THR A 204 0.70 2.38 -8.40
CA THR A 204 1.84 2.92 -7.65
C THR A 204 1.99 2.25 -6.29
N VAL A 205 0.90 2.07 -5.52
CA VAL A 205 0.99 1.35 -4.23
C VAL A 205 1.25 -0.14 -4.42
N TRP A 206 0.81 -0.74 -5.53
CA TRP A 206 1.21 -2.10 -5.87
C TRP A 206 2.73 -2.21 -6.05
N ALA A 207 3.33 -1.32 -6.85
CA ALA A 207 4.77 -1.31 -7.07
C ALA A 207 5.56 -1.05 -5.78
N LEU A 208 5.17 -0.02 -5.01
CA LEU A 208 5.94 0.45 -3.87
C LEU A 208 5.63 -0.31 -2.58
N CYS A 209 4.35 -0.46 -2.24
CA CYS A 209 3.96 -0.99 -0.93
C CYS A 209 3.91 -2.52 -0.91
N LEU A 210 3.77 -3.18 -2.07
CA LEU A 210 3.85 -4.64 -2.17
C LEU A 210 5.19 -5.07 -2.77
N CYS A 211 5.48 -4.73 -4.03
CA CYS A 211 6.62 -5.32 -4.72
C CYS A 211 7.97 -4.87 -4.15
N TRP A 212 8.08 -3.64 -3.65
CA TRP A 212 9.32 -3.15 -3.04
C TRP A 212 9.44 -3.46 -1.54
N GLU A 213 8.35 -3.45 -0.78
CA GLU A 213 8.41 -3.80 0.66
C GLU A 213 8.50 -5.29 0.94
N LEU A 214 7.82 -6.13 0.17
CA LEU A 214 7.80 -7.57 0.44
C LEU A 214 9.22 -8.18 0.49
N PRO A 215 10.16 -7.84 -0.41
CA PRO A 215 11.56 -8.26 -0.30
C PRO A 215 12.24 -7.82 1.00
N GLN A 216 11.95 -6.63 1.51
CA GLN A 216 12.56 -6.11 2.76
C GLN A 216 12.04 -6.86 3.99
N LEU A 217 10.74 -7.17 4.01
CA LEU A 217 10.13 -7.99 5.06
C LEU A 217 10.66 -9.41 5.03
N LEU A 218 10.82 -9.99 3.83
CA LEU A 218 11.38 -11.34 3.68
C LEU A 218 12.85 -11.38 4.13
N ASP A 219 13.66 -10.38 3.76
CA ASP A 219 15.05 -10.28 4.22
C ASP A 219 15.13 -10.17 5.75
N THR A 220 14.27 -9.34 6.36
CA THR A 220 14.18 -9.21 7.83
C THR A 220 13.81 -10.54 8.50
N LEU A 221 12.89 -11.31 7.89
CA LEU A 221 12.48 -12.63 8.36
C LEU A 221 13.63 -13.65 8.26
N LEU A 222 14.31 -13.70 7.12
CA LEU A 222 15.39 -14.65 6.84
C LEU A 222 16.63 -14.38 7.71
N ARG A 223 16.91 -13.11 8.03
CA ARG A 223 18.03 -12.71 8.89
C ARG A 223 17.69 -12.72 10.39
N GLY A 224 16.48 -13.12 10.77
CA GLY A 224 16.05 -13.20 12.17
C GLY A 224 15.84 -11.84 12.87
N GLY A 225 15.79 -10.74 12.11
CA GLY A 225 15.68 -9.37 12.63
C GLY A 225 14.27 -8.96 13.09
N VAL A 226 13.28 -9.86 13.01
CA VAL A 226 11.87 -9.55 13.27
C VAL A 226 11.63 -9.06 14.69
N LEU A 227 12.22 -9.71 15.69
CA LEU A 227 12.03 -9.36 17.11
C LEU A 227 12.58 -7.96 17.42
N ALA A 228 13.73 -7.60 16.83
CA ALA A 228 14.37 -6.30 17.05
C ALA A 228 13.60 -5.13 16.41
N ARG A 229 12.82 -5.39 15.35
CA ARG A 229 12.08 -4.38 14.58
C ARG A 229 10.60 -4.71 14.44
N LEU A 230 10.03 -5.29 15.51
CA LEU A 230 8.67 -5.85 15.50
C LEU A 230 7.60 -4.84 15.06
N PRO A 231 7.59 -3.58 15.55
CA PRO A 231 6.60 -2.59 15.11
C PRO A 231 6.70 -2.26 13.62
N ASP A 232 7.91 -2.14 13.10
CA ASP A 232 8.18 -1.80 11.70
C ASP A 232 7.84 -2.96 10.77
N PHE A 233 8.08 -4.20 11.21
CA PHE A 233 7.71 -5.41 10.49
C PHE A 233 6.19 -5.50 10.29
N PHE A 234 5.41 -5.34 11.35
CA PHE A 234 3.95 -5.31 11.24
C PHE A 234 3.45 -4.14 10.40
N PHE A 235 4.11 -2.98 10.51
CA PHE A 235 3.72 -1.81 9.73
C PHE A 235 3.94 -2.06 8.22
N GLY A 236 5.07 -2.66 7.86
CA GLY A 236 5.37 -3.06 6.49
C GLY A 236 4.39 -4.11 5.95
N LEU A 237 3.99 -5.09 6.77
CA LEU A 237 2.93 -6.04 6.38
C LEU A 237 1.59 -5.33 6.10
N GLY A 238 1.25 -4.32 6.92
CA GLY A 238 0.10 -3.45 6.67
C GLY A 238 0.19 -2.69 5.34
N LEU A 239 1.37 -2.15 5.00
CA LEU A 239 1.63 -1.53 3.70
C LEU A 239 1.49 -2.54 2.56
N CYS A 240 2.01 -3.76 2.70
CA CYS A 240 1.82 -4.83 1.70
C CYS A 240 0.34 -5.13 1.45
N CYS A 241 -0.49 -5.17 2.49
CA CYS A 241 -1.94 -5.30 2.33
C CYS A 241 -2.55 -4.12 1.54
N ILE A 242 -2.14 -2.89 1.82
CA ILE A 242 -2.59 -1.71 1.05
C ILE A 242 -2.11 -1.81 -0.42
N GLY A 243 -0.90 -2.30 -0.67
CA GLY A 243 -0.37 -2.53 -2.01
C GLY A 243 -1.19 -3.56 -2.80
N VAL A 244 -1.53 -4.70 -2.20
CA VAL A 244 -2.41 -5.71 -2.81
C VAL A 244 -3.81 -5.14 -3.06
N LEU A 245 -4.36 -4.38 -2.10
CA LEU A 245 -5.65 -3.71 -2.24
C LEU A 245 -5.64 -2.76 -3.46
N GLY A 246 -4.59 -1.96 -3.63
CA GLY A 246 -4.41 -1.07 -4.79
C GLY A 246 -4.36 -1.80 -6.12
N GLY A 247 -3.62 -2.91 -6.20
CA GLY A 247 -3.60 -3.76 -7.38
C GLY A 247 -4.98 -4.34 -7.73
N ILE A 248 -5.70 -4.86 -6.73
CA ILE A 248 -7.07 -5.38 -6.91
C ILE A 248 -7.99 -4.25 -7.41
N CYS A 249 -7.91 -3.06 -6.82
CA CYS A 249 -8.72 -1.91 -7.21
C CYS A 249 -8.42 -1.48 -8.66
N ALA A 250 -7.15 -1.38 -9.06
CA ALA A 250 -6.75 -1.02 -10.43
C ALA A 250 -7.24 -2.05 -11.47
N VAL A 251 -7.18 -3.34 -11.15
CA VAL A 251 -7.70 -4.40 -12.03
C VAL A 251 -9.23 -4.34 -12.12
N ARG A 252 -9.92 -4.11 -10.99
CA ARG A 252 -11.39 -4.07 -10.96
C ARG A 252 -11.97 -2.89 -11.73
N THR A 253 -11.38 -1.70 -11.61
CA THR A 253 -11.86 -0.51 -12.31
C THR A 253 -11.73 -0.64 -13.83
N THR A 254 -10.82 -1.49 -14.31
CA THR A 254 -10.46 -1.61 -15.74
C THR A 254 -10.96 -2.89 -16.40
N ARG A 255 -11.62 -3.77 -15.64
CA ARG A 255 -12.33 -4.92 -16.22
C ARG A 255 -13.51 -4.44 -17.06
N THR A 256 -13.52 -4.82 -18.34
CA THR A 256 -14.68 -4.70 -19.22
C THR A 256 -15.71 -5.76 -18.84
N GLU A 257 -17.02 -5.43 -18.91
CA GLU A 257 -18.11 -6.34 -18.53
C GLU A 257 -18.13 -7.67 -19.32
N SER A 258 -17.40 -7.75 -20.43
CA SER A 258 -17.30 -8.94 -21.29
C SER A 258 -16.88 -10.22 -20.54
N GLY A 259 -16.06 -10.11 -19.49
CA GLY A 259 -15.64 -11.26 -18.67
C GLY A 259 -16.74 -11.92 -17.83
N ARG A 260 -17.90 -11.27 -17.66
CA ARG A 260 -19.02 -11.84 -16.89
C ARG A 260 -19.93 -12.75 -17.74
N LYS A 261 -19.93 -12.59 -19.07
CA LYS A 261 -20.69 -13.45 -19.99
C LYS A 261 -19.98 -14.79 -20.26
N SER A 262 -18.65 -14.79 -20.37
CA SER A 262 -17.89 -16.03 -20.61
C SER A 262 -17.96 -17.02 -19.42
N ALA A 263 -18.08 -16.52 -18.18
CA ALA A 263 -18.26 -17.39 -17.00
C ALA A 263 -19.69 -17.92 -16.81
N ARG A 264 -20.70 -17.37 -17.51
CA ARG A 264 -22.09 -17.88 -17.46
C ARG A 264 -22.43 -18.83 -18.62
N HIS A 265 -21.64 -18.84 -19.69
CA HIS A 265 -21.86 -19.71 -20.85
C HIS A 265 -21.06 -21.02 -20.82
N SER A 266 -20.31 -21.32 -19.76
CA SER A 266 -19.68 -22.64 -19.55
C SER A 266 -20.46 -23.56 -18.60
N VAL A 267 -21.66 -23.14 -18.19
CA VAL A 267 -22.61 -23.95 -17.42
C VAL A 267 -23.96 -23.86 -18.15
N GLY A 268 -24.09 -24.63 -19.22
CA GLY A 268 -25.27 -24.73 -20.06
C GLY A 268 -25.06 -25.77 -21.14
#